data_AF-L7UJF3-F1
#
_entry.id   AF-L7UJF3-F1
#
_cell.length_a   1.000
_cell.length_b   1.000
_cell.length_c   1.000
_cell.angle_alpha   90.00
_cell.angle_beta   90.00
_cell.angle_gamma   90.00
#
_symmetry.space_group_name_H-M   'P 1'
#
loop_
_entity.id
_entity.type
_entity.pdbx_description
1 polymer ?
#
loop_
_entity_poly.entity_id
_entity_poly.type
_entity_poly.pdbx_seq_one_letter_code
_entity_poly.pdbx_strand_id
1 'polypeptide(L)'
;MGNRTDGGSGSELELNWGSREPRPQGDGPDAAPPAEEAEAPALAGKGPPGDPRYMSMELRFSLEAVLKSPMLHMRQFRETVEILIGWEGKNQYSISGEDGRNSVFVGETGEGWASGLMRNFWPFYRTRLECMTPTGMMALAVEIPWSLFFARAEVLAWDGRLLGTIEQRWTVFQRCLDIVSPTGVVLASVVGPFFKPWTFRVLKRDEEVAVIRKRWSGMLQESFTDADNFTVEFQPSCTDPRLRQLLMSTALFVDLLYFDNRKGRSSGLSLPD
;
A
#
# COMPACT_ATOMS: atom_id res chain seq x y z
N MET A 1 37.62 -43.91 -25.56
CA MET A 1 36.63 -44.40 -26.54
C MET A 1 36.98 -45.85 -26.80
N GLY A 2 36.25 -46.89 -26.40
CA GLY A 2 34.85 -47.07 -26.05
C GLY A 2 34.58 -48.50 -26.53
N ASN A 3 34.45 -49.47 -25.63
CA ASN A 3 34.30 -50.87 -25.97
C ASN A 3 33.19 -51.48 -25.11
N ARG A 4 32.14 -51.96 -25.81
CA ARG A 4 31.24 -53.10 -25.49
C ARG A 4 30.41 -53.01 -24.17
N THR A 5 29.19 -53.53 -24.08
CA THR A 5 28.57 -54.75 -24.65
C THR A 5 27.03 -54.66 -24.61
N ASP A 6 26.40 -55.30 -25.60
CA ASP A 6 25.27 -56.28 -25.57
C ASP A 6 23.97 -55.98 -24.81
N GLY A 7 22.79 -56.41 -25.26
CA GLY A 7 22.44 -57.28 -26.37
C GLY A 7 20.96 -57.67 -26.36
N GLY A 8 20.59 -58.55 -27.31
CA GLY A 8 19.37 -59.38 -27.31
C GLY A 8 18.12 -58.67 -27.84
N SER A 9 17.65 -58.94 -29.06
CA SER A 9 17.07 -60.19 -29.61
C SER A 9 15.53 -60.20 -29.52
N GLY A 10 14.89 -60.05 -30.68
CA GLY A 10 13.71 -60.84 -31.06
C GLY A 10 12.35 -60.21 -30.76
N SER A 11 11.78 -59.51 -31.75
CA SER A 11 10.33 -59.36 -31.85
C SER A 11 9.91 -59.42 -33.32
N GLU A 12 9.86 -60.62 -33.86
CA GLU A 12 8.82 -60.98 -34.84
C GLU A 12 7.71 -61.65 -34.04
N LEU A 13 6.47 -61.20 -34.20
CA LEU A 13 5.36 -62.03 -34.68
C LEU A 13 4.07 -61.21 -34.75
N GLU A 14 3.36 -61.47 -35.83
CA GLU A 14 2.26 -60.72 -36.41
C GLU A 14 0.92 -60.92 -35.68
N LEU A 15 0.10 -59.86 -35.75
CA LEU A 15 -1.35 -59.79 -36.04
C LEU A 15 -2.20 -61.08 -35.89
N ASN A 16 -3.34 -60.99 -35.18
CA ASN A 16 -4.63 -61.28 -35.82
C ASN A 16 -5.84 -60.61 -35.15
N TRP A 17 -6.73 -60.24 -36.06
CA TRP A 17 -8.04 -59.66 -36.09
C TRP A 17 -9.14 -60.59 -35.54
N GLY A 18 -10.13 -60.00 -34.87
CA GLY A 18 -11.48 -60.54 -34.85
C GLY A 18 -11.94 -61.15 -33.52
N SER A 19 -12.68 -60.35 -32.74
CA SER A 19 -14.00 -60.71 -32.23
C SER A 19 -14.65 -59.47 -31.64
N ARG A 20 -15.73 -59.02 -32.28
CA ARG A 20 -16.57 -57.91 -31.85
C ARG A 20 -17.57 -58.50 -30.84
N GLU A 21 -17.41 -58.22 -29.56
CA GLU A 21 -18.46 -58.46 -28.57
C GLU A 21 -19.27 -57.17 -28.32
N PRO A 22 -20.59 -57.27 -28.05
CA PRO A 22 -21.45 -56.11 -27.95
C PRO A 22 -21.20 -55.35 -26.64
N ARG A 23 -21.22 -54.02 -26.77
CA ARG A 23 -21.08 -53.05 -25.67
C ARG A 23 -22.12 -53.34 -24.57
N PRO A 24 -21.73 -53.48 -23.28
CA PRO A 24 -22.69 -53.37 -22.19
C PRO A 24 -23.03 -51.89 -22.00
N GLN A 25 -24.31 -51.59 -22.11
CA GLN A 25 -24.89 -50.35 -21.62
C GLN A 25 -25.31 -50.63 -20.18
N GLY A 26 -24.67 -49.96 -19.22
CA GLY A 26 -24.92 -50.16 -17.80
C GLY A 26 -24.50 -48.91 -17.02
N ASP A 27 -25.51 -48.26 -16.44
CA ASP A 27 -25.47 -47.04 -15.66
C ASP A 27 -24.71 -47.19 -14.34
N GLY A 28 -24.01 -46.14 -13.92
CA GLY A 28 -23.41 -46.02 -12.59
C GLY A 28 -22.31 -44.96 -12.55
N PRO A 29 -22.41 -43.93 -11.67
CA PRO A 29 -21.52 -42.78 -11.70
C PRO A 29 -20.26 -43.12 -10.90
N ASP A 30 -19.11 -43.20 -11.56
CA ASP A 30 -17.84 -43.19 -10.84
C ASP A 30 -16.88 -42.15 -11.43
N ALA A 31 -16.66 -41.15 -10.57
CA ALA A 31 -15.69 -40.08 -10.55
C ALA A 31 -14.69 -40.05 -11.71
N ALA A 32 -14.89 -39.07 -12.59
CA ALA A 32 -13.79 -38.42 -13.28
C ALA A 32 -12.73 -37.96 -12.26
N PRO A 33 -11.43 -37.97 -12.60
CA PRO A 33 -10.37 -37.48 -11.72
C PRO A 33 -10.71 -36.04 -11.27
N PRO A 34 -10.29 -35.60 -10.07
CA PRO A 34 -10.54 -34.23 -9.68
C PRO A 34 -9.91 -33.35 -10.74
N ALA A 35 -10.78 -32.66 -11.49
CA ALA A 35 -10.39 -31.52 -12.28
C ALA A 35 -9.57 -30.66 -11.31
N GLU A 36 -8.31 -30.44 -11.67
CA GLU A 36 -7.49 -29.36 -11.12
C GLU A 36 -8.45 -28.19 -10.87
N GLU A 37 -8.55 -27.79 -9.60
CA GLU A 37 -9.34 -26.65 -9.21
C GLU A 37 -9.02 -25.54 -10.19
N ALA A 38 -9.98 -25.24 -11.05
CA ALA A 38 -9.83 -24.23 -12.06
C ALA A 38 -9.41 -22.97 -11.32
N GLU A 39 -8.14 -22.59 -11.46
CA GLU A 39 -7.64 -21.29 -11.02
C GLU A 39 -8.65 -20.28 -11.55
N ALA A 40 -9.43 -19.70 -10.65
CA ALA A 40 -10.36 -18.64 -11.00
C ALA A 40 -9.54 -17.64 -11.82
N PRO A 41 -9.97 -17.27 -13.05
CA PRO A 41 -9.14 -16.49 -13.95
C PRO A 41 -8.66 -15.26 -13.18
N ALA A 42 -7.34 -15.12 -13.02
CA ALA A 42 -6.75 -14.06 -12.21
C ALA A 42 -7.34 -12.71 -12.65
N LEU A 43 -8.28 -12.19 -11.87
CA LEU A 43 -8.91 -10.89 -12.08
C LEU A 43 -7.92 -9.75 -11.81
N ALA A 44 -6.71 -10.09 -11.35
CA ALA A 44 -5.57 -9.22 -11.15
C ALA A 44 -5.41 -8.20 -12.29
N GLY A 45 -5.59 -6.91 -11.97
CA GLY A 45 -5.40 -5.80 -12.91
C GLY A 45 -6.53 -5.59 -13.95
N LYS A 46 -7.61 -6.38 -13.93
CA LYS A 46 -8.72 -6.27 -14.90
C LYS A 46 -9.91 -5.41 -14.43
N GLY A 47 -9.91 -4.95 -13.19
CA GLY A 47 -11.02 -4.18 -12.59
C GLY A 47 -10.72 -2.70 -12.37
N PRO A 48 -11.53 -2.00 -11.55
CA PRO A 48 -11.21 -0.65 -11.10
C PRO A 48 -9.94 -0.63 -10.24
N PRO A 49 -9.08 0.40 -10.35
CA PRO A 49 -7.92 0.54 -9.47
C PRO A 49 -8.36 0.65 -8.01
N GLY A 50 -7.58 0.06 -7.11
CA GLY A 50 -7.86 0.06 -5.67
C GLY A 50 -8.93 -0.95 -5.22
N ASP A 51 -9.60 -1.69 -6.10
CA ASP A 51 -10.59 -2.70 -5.71
C ASP A 51 -9.93 -4.05 -5.33
N PRO A 52 -10.02 -4.51 -4.05
CA PRO A 52 -9.38 -5.74 -3.61
C PRO A 52 -9.80 -7.01 -4.36
N ARG A 53 -10.96 -7.00 -5.03
CA ARG A 53 -11.44 -8.12 -5.86
C ARG A 53 -10.56 -8.41 -7.06
N TYR A 54 -9.75 -7.43 -7.47
CA TYR A 54 -8.87 -7.49 -8.63
C TYR A 54 -7.40 -7.38 -8.24
N MET A 55 -7.07 -7.69 -6.98
CA MET A 55 -5.70 -7.86 -6.51
C MET A 55 -5.28 -9.33 -6.62
N SER A 56 -3.98 -9.60 -6.60
CA SER A 56 -3.48 -10.96 -6.33
C SER A 56 -3.94 -11.43 -4.95
N MET A 57 -3.99 -12.75 -4.74
CA MET A 57 -4.43 -13.33 -3.47
C MET A 57 -3.57 -12.86 -2.29
N GLU A 58 -2.25 -12.82 -2.47
CA GLU A 58 -1.31 -12.35 -1.44
C GLU A 58 -1.56 -10.89 -1.08
N LEU A 59 -1.64 -10.01 -2.08
CA LEU A 59 -1.82 -8.59 -1.84
C LEU A 59 -3.15 -8.34 -1.14
N ARG A 60 -4.17 -9.09 -1.54
CA ARG A 60 -5.47 -9.08 -0.89
C ARG A 60 -5.37 -9.49 0.58
N PHE A 61 -4.67 -10.58 0.91
CA PHE A 61 -4.51 -11.00 2.30
C PHE A 61 -3.78 -9.96 3.15
N SER A 62 -2.73 -9.33 2.64
CA SER A 62 -1.99 -8.32 3.41
C SER A 62 -2.72 -6.97 3.46
N LEU A 63 -3.04 -6.37 2.32
CA LEU A 63 -3.62 -5.03 2.24
C LEU A 63 -5.10 -5.02 2.65
N GLU A 64 -5.94 -5.96 2.20
CA GLU A 64 -7.36 -5.97 2.56
C GLU A 64 -7.54 -6.19 4.07
N ALA A 65 -6.70 -7.01 4.70
CA ALA A 65 -6.77 -7.23 6.15
C ALA A 65 -6.43 -5.95 6.94
N VAL A 66 -5.39 -5.22 6.53
CA VAL A 66 -5.06 -3.90 7.10
C VAL A 66 -6.22 -2.94 6.90
N LEU A 67 -6.73 -2.83 5.66
CA LEU A 67 -7.81 -1.91 5.32
C LEU A 67 -9.13 -2.26 5.99
N LYS A 68 -9.41 -3.52 6.35
CA LYS A 68 -10.64 -3.89 7.08
C LYS A 68 -10.61 -3.51 8.55
N SER A 69 -9.42 -3.28 9.11
CA SER A 69 -9.30 -2.88 10.51
C SER A 69 -10.05 -1.57 10.77
N PRO A 70 -10.71 -1.41 11.94
CA PRO A 70 -11.34 -0.14 12.32
C PRO A 70 -10.34 1.00 12.49
N MET A 71 -9.08 0.67 12.80
CA MET A 71 -8.03 1.65 13.02
C MET A 71 -6.72 1.17 12.40
N LEU A 72 -6.04 2.08 11.69
CA LEU A 72 -4.66 1.89 11.26
C LEU A 72 -3.71 2.54 12.25
N HIS A 73 -2.65 1.84 12.57
CA HIS A 73 -1.48 2.37 13.27
C HIS A 73 -0.34 2.52 12.27
N MET A 74 0.18 3.73 12.15
CA MET A 74 1.28 4.06 11.27
C MET A 74 2.45 4.52 12.12
N ARG A 75 3.51 3.70 12.15
CA ARG A 75 4.71 3.92 12.94
C ARG A 75 5.84 4.38 12.04
N GLN A 76 6.38 5.57 12.28
CA GLN A 76 7.54 6.09 11.55
C GLN A 76 8.83 5.51 12.14
N PHE A 77 9.73 5.01 11.29
CA PHE A 77 11.08 4.65 11.70
C PHE A 77 11.97 5.90 11.70
N ARG A 78 12.67 6.17 12.80
CA ARG A 78 13.56 7.34 12.94
C ARG A 78 15.02 7.06 12.56
N GLU A 79 15.44 5.81 12.62
CA GLU A 79 16.74 5.33 12.16
C GLU A 79 16.53 4.61 10.83
N THR A 80 17.44 4.80 9.87
CA THR A 80 17.42 4.08 8.59
C THR A 80 17.57 2.60 8.90
N VAL A 81 16.46 1.88 8.93
CA VAL A 81 16.49 0.44 9.15
C VAL A 81 16.94 -0.16 7.82
N GLU A 82 18.22 -0.53 7.71
CA GLU A 82 18.79 -1.27 6.55
C GLU A 82 18.11 -2.63 6.32
N ILE A 83 17.10 -3.00 7.13
CA ILE A 83 16.47 -4.32 7.17
C ILE A 83 15.32 -4.44 6.14
N LEU A 84 14.96 -3.38 5.41
CA LEU A 84 13.87 -3.45 4.42
C LEU A 84 14.32 -3.02 3.02
N ILE A 85 14.48 -4.03 2.15
CA ILE A 85 14.34 -3.97 0.68
C ILE A 85 14.71 -2.63 0.05
N GLY A 86 16.01 -2.33 -0.10
CA GLY A 86 16.52 -1.33 -1.06
C GLY A 86 16.05 0.14 -0.92
N TRP A 87 15.37 0.52 0.16
CA TRP A 87 14.92 1.89 0.39
C TRP A 87 16.01 2.74 1.06
N GLU A 88 16.45 3.79 0.39
CA GLU A 88 17.50 4.70 0.88
C GLU A 88 16.94 5.98 1.54
N GLY A 89 15.63 6.20 1.45
CA GLY A 89 14.98 7.44 1.87
C GLY A 89 14.79 7.59 3.39
N LYS A 90 14.66 8.85 3.84
CA LYS A 90 14.44 9.19 5.26
C LYS A 90 13.04 8.81 5.76
N ASN A 91 12.07 8.73 4.85
CA ASN A 91 10.68 8.49 5.19
C ASN A 91 10.36 6.99 5.07
N GLN A 92 10.36 6.30 6.20
CA GLN A 92 10.01 4.89 6.31
C GLN A 92 8.94 4.68 7.37
N TYR A 93 7.93 3.86 7.06
CA TYR A 93 6.80 3.61 7.93
C TYR A 93 6.38 2.15 7.91
N SER A 94 5.84 1.66 9.03
CA SER A 94 5.03 0.45 9.08
C SER A 94 3.59 0.85 9.33
N ILE A 95 2.65 0.31 8.55
CA ILE A 95 1.22 0.53 8.70
C ILE A 95 0.57 -0.81 9.03
N SER A 96 -0.05 -0.92 10.20
CA SER A 96 -0.74 -2.12 10.65
C SER A 96 -2.19 -1.83 11.02
N GLY A 97 -3.02 -2.87 11.05
CA GLY A 97 -4.31 -2.79 11.74
C GLY A 97 -4.15 -2.72 13.26
N GLU A 98 -5.28 -2.61 13.96
CA GLU A 98 -5.38 -2.63 15.43
C GLU A 98 -4.76 -3.89 16.07
N ASP A 99 -4.86 -5.05 15.42
CA ASP A 99 -4.34 -6.32 15.94
C ASP A 99 -2.82 -6.48 15.76
N GLY A 100 -2.18 -5.59 15.00
CA GLY A 100 -0.75 -5.65 14.68
C GLY A 100 -0.32 -6.89 13.87
N ARG A 101 -1.24 -7.77 13.46
CA ARG A 101 -0.91 -9.05 12.79
C ARG A 101 -0.58 -8.85 11.32
N ASN A 102 -1.34 -7.97 10.67
CA ASN A 102 -1.13 -7.62 9.28
C ASN A 102 -0.50 -6.24 9.20
N SER A 103 0.55 -6.11 8.38
CA SER A 103 1.21 -4.85 8.13
C SER A 103 1.65 -4.73 6.69
N VAL A 104 1.72 -3.49 6.24
CA VAL A 104 2.39 -3.08 5.01
C VAL A 104 3.50 -2.09 5.38
N PHE A 105 4.55 -2.06 4.59
CA PHE A 105 5.71 -1.21 4.80
C PHE A 105 5.74 -0.13 3.74
N VAL A 106 6.06 1.09 4.14
CA VAL A 106 6.16 2.23 3.24
C VAL A 106 7.58 2.77 3.29
N GLY A 107 8.22 2.92 2.13
CA GLY A 107 9.52 3.55 2.01
C GLY A 107 9.53 4.61 0.93
N GLU A 108 10.31 5.66 1.13
CA GLU A 108 10.61 6.64 0.08
C GLU A 108 11.63 6.08 -0.90
N THR A 109 11.25 6.03 -2.17
CA THR A 109 12.10 5.63 -3.29
C THR A 109 12.78 6.88 -3.84
N GLY A 110 14.10 6.99 -3.66
CA GLY A 110 14.90 8.12 -4.13
C GLY A 110 16.40 7.90 -3.91
N GLU A 111 17.21 8.24 -4.91
CA GLU A 111 18.66 8.03 -4.95
C GLU A 111 19.40 8.97 -3.98
N GLY A 112 19.88 8.41 -2.87
CA GLY A 112 20.96 8.97 -2.05
C GLY A 112 20.80 10.38 -1.45
N TRP A 113 21.85 10.78 -0.74
CA TRP A 113 22.00 12.04 0.00
C TRP A 113 21.90 13.32 -0.85
N ALA A 114 22.11 13.23 -2.17
CA ALA A 114 21.99 14.35 -3.10
C ALA A 114 20.52 14.79 -3.29
N SER A 115 19.57 13.85 -3.22
CA SER A 115 18.13 14.09 -3.39
C SER A 115 17.56 15.04 -2.31
N GLY A 116 18.01 14.91 -1.07
CA GLY A 116 17.53 15.71 0.07
C GLY A 116 17.93 17.18 0.02
N LEU A 117 19.06 17.52 -0.61
CA LEU A 117 19.48 18.91 -0.85
C LEU A 117 18.76 19.52 -2.06
N MET A 118 18.45 18.71 -3.10
CA MET A 118 17.79 19.17 -4.32
C MET A 118 16.29 19.42 -4.16
N ARG A 119 15.64 18.82 -3.15
CA ARG A 119 14.20 18.98 -2.85
C ARG A 119 13.73 20.44 -2.80
N ASN A 120 14.57 21.35 -2.32
CA ASN A 120 14.21 22.76 -2.15
C ASN A 120 14.54 23.66 -3.36
N PHE A 121 15.33 23.16 -4.32
CA PHE A 121 15.89 24.01 -5.38
C PHE A 121 15.52 23.56 -6.80
N TRP A 122 14.90 22.38 -6.96
CA TRP A 122 14.63 21.83 -8.28
C TRP A 122 13.13 21.57 -8.51
N PRO A 123 12.47 22.27 -9.46
CA PRO A 123 11.04 22.12 -9.73
C PRO A 123 10.62 20.76 -10.30
N PHE A 124 11.58 19.86 -10.55
CA PHE A 124 11.33 18.49 -11.04
C PHE A 124 11.53 17.42 -9.95
N TYR A 125 11.80 17.81 -8.70
CA TYR A 125 11.89 16.85 -7.60
C TYR A 125 10.51 16.22 -7.32
N ARG A 126 10.47 14.89 -7.25
CA ARG A 126 9.24 14.12 -7.00
C ARG A 126 9.54 13.13 -5.89
N THR A 127 8.92 13.31 -4.72
CA THR A 127 8.96 12.29 -3.67
C THR A 127 8.00 11.17 -4.07
N ARG A 128 8.47 9.93 -4.00
CA ARG A 128 7.64 8.75 -4.23
C ARG A 128 7.72 7.85 -3.01
N LEU A 129 6.58 7.58 -2.40
CA LEU A 129 6.44 6.58 -1.34
C LEU A 129 5.87 5.31 -1.94
N GLU A 130 6.53 4.18 -1.70
CA GLU A 130 6.10 2.87 -2.15
C GLU A 130 5.62 2.06 -0.96
N CYS A 131 4.37 1.63 -1.02
CA CYS A 131 3.76 0.77 -0.02
C CYS A 131 3.87 -0.68 -0.51
N MET A 132 4.57 -1.52 0.23
CA MET A 132 4.81 -2.92 -0.10
C MET A 132 4.24 -3.84 0.99
N THR A 133 3.82 -5.02 0.56
CA THR A 133 3.51 -6.12 1.49
C THR A 133 4.81 -6.66 2.12
N PRO A 134 4.73 -7.47 3.19
CA PRO A 134 5.91 -8.10 3.78
C PRO A 134 6.71 -8.98 2.81
N THR A 135 6.10 -9.41 1.70
CA THR A 135 6.77 -10.21 0.66
C THR A 135 7.42 -9.36 -0.44
N GLY A 136 7.28 -8.03 -0.37
CA GLY A 136 7.82 -7.08 -1.35
C GLY A 136 6.90 -6.77 -2.53
N MET A 137 5.63 -7.22 -2.51
CA MET A 137 4.68 -6.84 -3.57
C MET A 137 4.18 -5.42 -3.40
N MET A 138 4.16 -4.65 -4.49
CA MET A 138 3.64 -3.28 -4.50
C MET A 138 2.13 -3.27 -4.24
N ALA A 139 1.73 -2.65 -3.13
CA ALA A 139 0.34 -2.48 -2.73
C ALA A 139 -0.25 -1.18 -3.30
N LEU A 140 0.48 -0.07 -3.15
CA LEU A 140 0.16 1.22 -3.74
C LEU A 140 1.40 2.11 -3.75
N ALA A 141 1.35 3.21 -4.49
CA ALA A 141 2.37 4.25 -4.42
C ALA A 141 1.74 5.62 -4.22
N VAL A 142 2.44 6.53 -3.53
CA VAL A 142 2.06 7.92 -3.35
C VAL A 142 3.14 8.79 -3.98
N GLU A 143 2.80 9.48 -5.06
CA GLU A 143 3.69 10.37 -5.78
C GLU A 143 3.37 11.82 -5.44
N ILE A 144 4.37 12.55 -4.95
CA ILE A 144 4.23 13.94 -4.50
C ILE A 144 5.10 14.79 -5.43
N PRO A 145 4.51 15.33 -6.51
CA PRO A 145 5.22 16.27 -7.36
C PRO A 145 5.51 17.56 -6.59
N TRP A 146 6.61 18.21 -6.96
CA TRP A 146 6.87 19.57 -6.50
C TRP A 146 5.72 20.50 -6.88
N SER A 147 5.34 21.38 -5.96
CA SER A 147 4.32 22.40 -6.18
C SER A 147 4.75 23.73 -5.58
N LEU A 148 4.43 24.82 -6.30
CA LEU A 148 4.76 26.18 -5.89
C LEU A 148 3.77 26.78 -4.88
N PHE A 149 2.50 26.37 -4.91
CA PHE A 149 1.43 27.00 -4.11
C PHE A 149 0.56 26.02 -3.35
N PHE A 150 0.12 24.94 -4.00
CA PHE A 150 -0.82 23.97 -3.44
C PHE A 150 -0.28 22.56 -3.57
N ALA A 151 0.06 21.95 -2.44
CA ALA A 151 0.59 20.59 -2.44
C ALA A 151 -0.45 19.60 -3.00
N ARG A 152 0.04 18.61 -3.75
CA ARG A 152 -0.76 17.55 -4.35
C ARG A 152 -0.03 16.22 -4.17
N ALA A 153 -0.79 15.16 -3.93
CA ALA A 153 -0.29 13.79 -3.99
C ALA A 153 -1.17 12.97 -4.94
N GLU A 154 -0.53 12.14 -5.74
CA GLU A 154 -1.17 11.18 -6.65
C GLU A 154 -1.04 9.79 -6.05
N VAL A 155 -2.16 9.10 -5.88
CA VAL A 155 -2.19 7.76 -5.32
C VAL A 155 -2.39 6.77 -6.44
N LEU A 156 -1.39 5.91 -6.66
CA LEU A 156 -1.43 4.84 -7.65
C LEU A 156 -1.77 3.52 -6.97
N ALA A 157 -2.66 2.73 -7.56
CA ALA A 157 -2.96 1.38 -7.10
C ALA A 157 -1.79 0.42 -7.38
N TRP A 158 -1.93 -0.84 -6.95
CA TRP A 158 -0.94 -1.91 -7.13
C TRP A 158 -0.49 -2.15 -8.57
N ASP A 159 -1.34 -1.81 -9.54
CA ASP A 159 -1.09 -1.96 -10.98
C ASP A 159 -0.59 -0.67 -11.65
N GLY A 160 -0.26 0.36 -10.85
CA GLY A 160 0.25 1.65 -11.32
C GLY A 160 -0.82 2.59 -11.89
N ARG A 161 -2.10 2.19 -11.95
CA ARG A 161 -3.17 3.09 -12.39
C ARG A 161 -3.58 4.05 -11.27
N LEU A 162 -3.98 5.27 -11.65
CA LEU A 162 -4.42 6.29 -10.70
C LEU A 162 -5.66 5.84 -9.92
N LEU A 163 -5.53 5.76 -8.60
CA LEU A 163 -6.63 5.51 -7.67
C LEU A 163 -7.35 6.81 -7.30
N GLY A 164 -6.62 7.91 -7.18
CA GLY A 164 -7.15 9.23 -6.87
C GLY A 164 -6.05 10.22 -6.49
N THR A 165 -6.43 11.44 -6.17
CA THR A 165 -5.50 12.50 -5.77
C THR A 165 -5.90 13.11 -4.45
N ILE A 166 -4.92 13.67 -3.75
CA ILE A 166 -5.10 14.41 -2.50
C ILE A 166 -4.57 15.81 -2.74
N GLU A 167 -5.44 16.80 -2.67
CA GLU A 167 -5.16 18.16 -3.14
C GLU A 167 -5.34 19.17 -2.01
N GLN A 168 -4.34 20.02 -1.80
CA GLN A 168 -4.45 21.09 -0.82
C GLN A 168 -5.42 22.17 -1.30
N ARG A 169 -6.45 22.44 -0.48
CA ARG A 169 -7.41 23.51 -0.71
C ARG A 169 -7.06 24.73 0.13
N TRP A 170 -7.03 25.90 -0.51
CA TRP A 170 -6.82 27.16 0.19
C TRP A 170 -7.97 27.44 1.17
N THR A 171 -7.62 27.77 2.41
CA THR A 171 -8.54 28.34 3.39
C THR A 171 -7.76 29.32 4.29
N VAL A 172 -8.46 30.24 4.95
CA VAL A 172 -7.80 31.32 5.72
C VAL A 172 -7.25 30.84 7.07
N PHE A 173 -7.96 29.93 7.76
CA PHE A 173 -7.63 29.54 9.14
C PHE A 173 -7.65 28.03 9.38
N GLN A 174 -7.73 27.21 8.32
CA GLN A 174 -7.80 25.76 8.43
C GLN A 174 -6.80 25.10 7.50
N ARG A 175 -6.38 23.89 7.85
CA ARG A 175 -5.68 23.01 6.91
C ARG A 175 -6.76 22.21 6.22
N CYS A 176 -6.85 22.32 4.91
CA CYS A 176 -7.81 21.55 4.15
C CYS A 176 -7.16 20.83 2.99
N LEU A 177 -7.47 19.53 2.88
CA LEU A 177 -7.15 18.72 1.72
C LEU A 177 -8.46 18.13 1.19
N ASP A 178 -8.60 18.01 -0.13
CA ASP A 178 -9.70 17.28 -0.75
C ASP A 178 -9.15 15.99 -1.36
N ILE A 179 -9.87 14.88 -1.12
CA ILE A 179 -9.60 13.58 -1.72
C ILE A 179 -10.46 13.50 -2.97
N VAL A 180 -9.83 13.39 -4.14
CA VAL A 180 -10.48 13.49 -5.44
C VAL A 180 -10.32 12.17 -6.18
N SER A 181 -11.41 11.70 -6.77
CA SER A 181 -11.40 10.53 -7.65
C SER A 181 -10.68 10.82 -8.97
N PRO A 182 -10.28 9.79 -9.74
CA PRO A 182 -9.65 9.99 -11.05
C PRO A 182 -10.52 10.76 -12.05
N THR A 183 -11.84 10.78 -11.84
CA THR A 183 -12.80 11.53 -12.66
C THR A 183 -12.99 12.98 -12.20
N GLY A 184 -12.24 13.45 -11.20
CA GLY A 184 -12.32 14.83 -10.68
C GLY A 184 -13.42 15.07 -9.64
N VAL A 185 -14.12 14.03 -9.19
CA VAL A 185 -15.17 14.16 -8.16
C VAL A 185 -14.53 14.09 -6.77
N VAL A 186 -14.84 15.07 -5.90
CA VAL A 186 -14.43 15.06 -4.49
C VAL A 186 -15.15 13.94 -3.73
N LEU A 187 -14.38 13.01 -3.19
CA LEU A 187 -14.85 11.85 -2.43
C LEU A 187 -15.01 12.17 -0.94
N ALA A 188 -14.10 12.98 -0.38
CA ALA A 188 -14.11 13.43 1.00
C ALA A 188 -13.18 14.65 1.18
N SER A 189 -13.41 15.42 2.23
CA SER A 189 -12.58 16.57 2.63
C SER A 189 -11.93 16.33 3.99
N VAL A 190 -10.64 16.61 4.08
CA VAL A 190 -9.82 16.48 5.28
C VAL A 190 -9.66 17.86 5.89
N VAL A 191 -10.09 18.03 7.13
CA VAL A 191 -10.11 19.32 7.82
C VAL A 191 -9.31 19.22 9.13
N GLY A 192 -8.21 19.96 9.19
CA GLY A 192 -7.40 20.15 10.39
C GLY A 192 -7.61 21.55 10.98
N PRO A 193 -8.08 21.69 12.24
CA PRO A 193 -8.23 22.98 12.88
C PRO A 193 -6.85 23.59 13.21
N PHE A 194 -6.76 24.92 13.19
CA PHE A 194 -5.53 25.65 13.52
C PHE A 194 -4.95 25.28 14.89
N PHE A 195 -5.81 25.19 15.92
CA PHE A 195 -5.40 25.00 17.32
C PHE A 195 -5.18 23.55 17.75
N LYS A 196 -5.67 22.55 16.98
CA LYS A 196 -5.34 21.13 17.20
C LYS A 196 -4.59 20.61 15.99
N PRO A 197 -3.30 21.01 15.81
CA PRO A 197 -2.58 20.75 14.57
C PRO A 197 -2.28 19.27 14.32
N TRP A 198 -2.63 18.40 15.27
CA TRP A 198 -2.39 16.96 15.27
C TRP A 198 -3.62 16.13 14.87
N THR A 199 -4.80 16.72 14.72
CA THR A 199 -6.05 15.99 14.44
C THR A 199 -6.67 16.51 13.17
N PHE A 200 -7.01 15.62 12.25
CA PHE A 200 -7.64 15.93 10.98
C PHE A 200 -8.90 15.08 10.84
N ARG A 201 -10.05 15.73 10.70
CA ARG A 201 -11.35 15.08 10.51
C ARG A 201 -11.59 14.89 9.04
N VAL A 202 -12.10 13.73 8.65
CA VAL A 202 -12.40 13.40 7.26
C VAL A 202 -13.91 13.41 7.11
N LEU A 203 -14.41 14.31 6.28
CA LEU A 203 -15.83 14.56 6.07
C LEU A 203 -16.24 14.10 4.68
N LYS A 204 -17.30 13.30 4.57
CA LYS A 204 -17.96 12.94 3.33
C LYS A 204 -19.40 13.38 3.42
N ARG A 205 -19.80 14.37 2.60
CA ARG A 205 -21.14 15.00 2.66
C ARG A 205 -21.50 15.45 4.09
N ASP A 206 -20.57 16.15 4.74
CA ASP A 206 -20.66 16.64 6.12
C ASP A 206 -20.71 15.58 7.23
N GLU A 207 -20.78 14.29 6.90
CA GLU A 207 -20.62 13.20 7.86
C GLU A 207 -19.14 12.89 8.07
N GLU A 208 -18.71 12.76 9.33
CA GLU A 208 -17.37 12.27 9.63
C GLU A 208 -17.27 10.79 9.28
N VAL A 209 -16.30 10.43 8.45
CA VAL A 209 -16.05 9.04 8.01
C VAL A 209 -14.73 8.49 8.51
N ALA A 210 -13.80 9.35 8.92
CA ALA A 210 -12.54 8.95 9.55
C ALA A 210 -11.90 10.12 10.31
N VAL A 211 -10.95 9.79 11.18
CA VAL A 211 -10.11 10.78 11.87
C VAL A 211 -8.64 10.36 11.81
N ILE A 212 -7.80 11.25 11.30
CA ILE A 212 -6.34 11.09 11.28
C ILE A 212 -5.76 11.83 12.49
N ARG A 213 -4.94 11.16 13.30
CA ARG A 213 -4.28 11.77 14.47
C ARG A 213 -2.79 11.48 14.48
N LYS A 214 -1.97 12.51 14.75
CA LYS A 214 -0.55 12.36 15.08
C LYS A 214 -0.36 12.35 16.59
N ARG A 215 0.34 11.35 17.13
CA ARG A 215 0.82 11.28 18.51
C ARG A 215 2.34 11.40 18.50
N TRP A 216 2.89 12.32 19.30
CA TRP A 216 4.32 12.46 19.51
C TRP A 216 4.74 11.66 20.75
N SER A 217 5.83 10.91 20.65
CA SER A 217 6.37 10.12 21.75
C SER A 217 6.70 10.96 23.01
N GLY A 218 6.97 12.27 22.87
CA GLY A 218 7.37 13.15 23.96
C GLY A 218 6.26 13.85 24.76
N MET A 219 4.98 13.68 24.41
CA MET A 219 3.86 14.31 25.14
C MET A 219 3.26 13.41 26.24
N LEU A 220 3.72 12.16 26.33
CA LEU A 220 3.42 11.21 27.39
C LEU A 220 4.76 10.76 27.98
N GLN A 221 5.02 11.15 29.23
CA GLN A 221 6.01 10.45 30.04
C GLN A 221 5.58 8.98 30.14
N GLU A 222 6.51 8.08 29.85
CA GLU A 222 6.43 6.64 30.15
C GLU A 222 5.53 5.78 29.25
N SER A 223 5.98 5.50 28.03
CA SER A 223 6.04 4.11 27.52
C SER A 223 6.94 4.03 26.29
N PHE A 224 7.85 3.07 26.31
CA PHE A 224 8.90 2.83 25.32
C PHE A 224 8.37 2.67 23.88
N THR A 225 8.41 3.73 23.09
CA THR A 225 8.78 3.67 21.66
C THR A 225 9.04 5.08 21.15
N ASP A 226 10.28 5.35 20.74
CA ASP A 226 10.75 6.67 20.29
C ASP A 226 10.21 7.09 18.91
N ALA A 227 9.21 6.38 18.39
CA ALA A 227 8.63 6.59 17.06
C ALA A 227 7.42 7.53 17.14
N ASP A 228 7.28 8.41 16.14
CA ASP A 228 6.04 9.16 15.95
C ASP A 228 4.97 8.21 15.39
N ASN A 229 3.80 8.21 16.04
CA ASN A 229 2.71 7.31 15.70
C ASN A 229 1.55 8.11 15.12
N PHE A 230 1.13 7.77 13.91
CA PHE A 230 -0.12 8.21 13.32
C PHE A 230 -1.19 7.15 13.51
N THR A 231 -2.43 7.59 13.67
CA THR A 231 -3.59 6.71 13.61
C THR A 231 -4.58 7.21 12.58
N VAL A 232 -5.20 6.27 11.85
CA VAL A 232 -6.37 6.54 11.01
C VAL A 232 -7.51 5.71 11.59
N GLU A 233 -8.45 6.36 12.25
CA GLU A 233 -9.63 5.73 12.81
C GLU A 233 -10.78 5.85 11.81
N PHE A 234 -11.32 4.73 11.35
CA PHE A 234 -12.43 4.69 10.41
C PHE A 234 -13.76 4.61 11.16
N GLN A 235 -14.72 5.43 10.76
CA GLN A 235 -16.09 5.27 11.20
C GLN A 235 -16.69 4.01 10.54
N PRO A 236 -17.66 3.34 11.18
CA PRO A 236 -18.31 2.15 10.61
C PRO A 236 -18.92 2.39 9.21
N SER A 237 -19.31 3.62 8.89
CA SER A 237 -19.84 4.01 7.58
C SER A 237 -18.79 4.04 6.46
N CYS A 238 -17.49 4.12 6.80
CA CYS A 238 -16.40 4.14 5.83
C CYS A 238 -16.03 2.71 5.41
N THR A 239 -16.83 2.07 4.55
CA THR A 239 -16.60 0.67 4.13
C THR A 239 -15.91 0.52 2.77
N ASP A 240 -15.80 1.61 1.99
CA ASP A 240 -15.18 1.57 0.66
C ASP A 240 -13.65 1.35 0.76
N PRO A 241 -13.12 0.20 0.29
CA PRO A 241 -11.70 -0.09 0.40
C PRO A 241 -10.82 0.87 -0.39
N ARG A 242 -11.35 1.49 -1.47
CA ARG A 242 -10.61 2.49 -2.25
C ARG A 242 -10.47 3.78 -1.47
N LEU A 243 -11.53 4.22 -0.79
CA LEU A 243 -11.47 5.39 0.08
C LEU A 243 -10.52 5.12 1.25
N ARG A 244 -10.54 3.92 1.86
CA ARG A 244 -9.61 3.59 2.95
C ARG A 244 -8.14 3.62 2.49
N GLN A 245 -7.82 3.18 1.28
CA GLN A 245 -6.48 3.34 0.69
C GLN A 245 -6.11 4.81 0.53
N LEU A 246 -7.01 5.63 -0.02
CA LEU A 246 -6.77 7.08 -0.15
C LEU A 246 -6.58 7.75 1.21
N LEU A 247 -7.27 7.30 2.26
CA LEU A 247 -7.11 7.81 3.62
C LEU A 247 -5.80 7.39 4.27
N MET A 248 -5.34 6.16 4.01
CA MET A 248 -4.01 5.71 4.39
C MET A 248 -2.93 6.58 3.72
N SER A 249 -3.04 6.82 2.41
CA SER A 249 -2.15 7.73 1.67
C SER A 249 -2.26 9.18 2.15
N THR A 250 -3.45 9.62 2.56
CA THR A 250 -3.67 10.95 3.13
C THR A 250 -2.91 11.12 4.44
N ALA A 251 -2.86 10.09 5.29
CA ALA A 251 -2.09 10.15 6.54
C ALA A 251 -0.58 10.30 6.27
N LEU A 252 -0.04 9.56 5.31
CA LEU A 252 1.34 9.70 4.83
C LEU A 252 1.62 11.12 4.31
N PHE A 253 0.73 11.63 3.46
CA PHE A 253 0.88 12.96 2.88
C PHE A 253 0.77 14.08 3.92
N VAL A 254 -0.13 13.94 4.90
CA VAL A 254 -0.27 14.85 6.05
C VAL A 254 1.02 14.89 6.88
N ASP A 255 1.67 13.73 7.09
CA ASP A 255 2.95 13.69 7.80
C ASP A 255 4.03 14.50 7.08
N LEU A 256 4.23 14.22 5.80
CA LEU A 256 5.22 14.89 4.96
C LEU A 256 4.95 16.40 4.86
N LEU A 257 3.69 16.79 4.61
CA LEU A 257 3.34 18.18 4.36
C LEU A 257 3.43 19.05 5.61
N TYR A 258 3.01 18.56 6.78
CA TYR A 258 2.83 19.41 7.97
C TYR A 258 3.83 19.15 9.11
N PHE A 259 4.62 18.09 9.03
CA PHE A 259 5.48 17.66 10.15
C PHE A 259 6.92 17.31 9.78
N ASP A 260 7.23 16.88 8.56
CA ASP A 260 8.61 16.58 8.13
C ASP A 260 9.53 17.83 8.20
N ASN A 261 9.00 19.02 7.92
CA ASN A 261 9.78 20.28 7.92
C ASN A 261 10.10 20.86 9.32
N ARG A 262 9.65 20.27 10.44
CA ARG A 262 9.88 20.84 11.79
C ARG A 262 11.19 20.45 12.46
N LYS A 263 12.06 19.67 11.81
CA LYS A 263 13.37 19.28 12.36
C LYS A 263 14.54 20.23 12.03
N GLY A 264 14.28 21.37 11.38
CA GLY A 264 15.31 22.33 10.93
C GLY A 264 15.53 23.60 11.76
N ARG A 265 14.93 23.77 12.96
CA ARG A 265 15.15 24.96 13.82
C ARG A 265 15.55 24.56 15.25
N SER A 266 16.64 23.82 15.36
CA SER A 266 17.44 23.77 16.59
C SER A 266 18.92 23.62 16.24
N SER A 267 19.47 24.59 15.49
CA SER A 267 20.90 24.88 15.55
C SER A 267 21.12 25.84 16.71
N GLY A 268 21.75 25.35 17.77
CA GLY A 268 22.05 26.11 18.96
C GLY A 268 22.85 27.38 18.65
N LEU A 269 22.38 28.50 19.17
CA LEU A 269 23.22 29.65 19.39
C LEU A 269 23.74 29.54 20.83
N SER A 270 24.86 28.86 21.01
CA SER A 270 25.69 29.03 22.21
C SER A 270 26.34 30.42 22.10
N LEU A 271 25.90 31.36 22.93
CA LEU A 271 26.65 32.57 23.18
C LEU A 271 27.86 32.19 24.05
N PRO A 272 29.09 32.62 23.72
CA PRO A 272 30.19 32.56 24.68
C PRO A 272 29.95 33.58 25.80
N ASP A 273 30.35 33.17 27.01
CA ASP A 273 30.28 33.94 28.25
C ASP A 273 30.97 35.33 28.18
#